data_AF-A0A3D0C518-F1
#
_entry.id   AF-A0A3D0C518-F1
#
_cell.length_a   1.000
_cell.length_b   1.000
_cell.length_c   1.000
_cell.angle_alpha   90.00
_cell.angle_beta   90.00
_cell.angle_gamma   90.00
#
_symmetry.space_group_name_H-M   'P 1'
#
loop_
_entity.id
_entity.type
_entity.pdbx_description
1 polymer ?
#
loop_
_entity_poly.entity_id
_entity_poly.type
_entity_poly.pdbx_seq_one_letter_code
_entity_poly.pdbx_strand_id
1 'polypeptide(L)'
;MTTITHRLIQPYAQVSQLLNYLQPLALLGARFYVAWVFFASGLTKLRDWDSTLFLFEEEYSVPFIPFELAAYLGTAGELILPILLILGLASRFGALGLTVVNIVAVVSLTEIAPAALYSHVIWGLLLLQVVLFGAGKLSLDQLIRTKLS
;
A
#
# COMPACT_ATOMS: atom_id res chain seq x y z
N MET A 1 -6.62 46.23 3.31
CA MET A 1 -6.29 44.82 3.02
C MET A 1 -7.10 44.42 1.81
N THR A 2 -6.40 44.19 0.70
CA THR A 2 -6.64 44.84 -0.59
C THR A 2 -7.32 43.93 -1.60
N THR A 3 -8.12 44.49 -2.51
CA THR A 3 -8.89 43.85 -3.60
C THR A 3 -8.13 42.79 -4.43
N ILE A 4 -6.79 42.83 -4.39
CA ILE A 4 -5.87 41.87 -5.02
C ILE A 4 -5.89 40.51 -4.30
N THR A 5 -5.94 40.47 -2.96
CA THR A 5 -6.03 39.20 -2.22
C THR A 5 -7.33 38.48 -2.56
N HIS A 6 -8.44 39.19 -2.69
CA HIS A 6 -9.73 38.59 -3.03
C HIS A 6 -9.79 38.05 -4.47
N ARG A 7 -9.07 38.66 -5.42
CA ARG A 7 -9.01 38.23 -6.83
C ARG A 7 -8.22 36.96 -7.07
N LEU A 8 -7.26 36.62 -6.20
CA LEU A 8 -6.44 35.40 -6.32
C LEU A 8 -6.85 34.30 -5.33
N ILE A 9 -7.28 34.66 -4.12
CA ILE A 9 -7.66 33.69 -3.10
C ILE A 9 -8.97 32.97 -3.47
N GLN A 10 -9.95 33.67 -4.03
CA GLN A 10 -11.24 33.07 -4.38
C GLN A 10 -11.13 31.99 -5.46
N PRO A 11 -10.46 32.24 -6.62
CA PRO A 11 -10.24 31.19 -7.60
C PRO A 11 -9.41 30.03 -7.06
N TYR A 12 -8.36 30.29 -6.28
CA TYR A 12 -7.56 29.24 -5.64
C TYR A 12 -8.41 28.37 -4.70
N ALA A 13 -9.26 28.98 -3.87
CA ALA A 13 -10.15 28.27 -2.96
C ALA A 13 -11.18 27.41 -3.71
N GLN A 14 -11.75 27.93 -4.80
CA GLN A 14 -12.68 27.18 -5.66
C GLN A 14 -12.00 25.97 -6.31
N VAL A 15 -10.79 26.17 -6.87
CA VAL A 15 -10.01 25.08 -7.46
C VAL A 15 -9.62 24.05 -6.39
N SER A 16 -9.20 24.49 -5.20
CA SER A 16 -8.88 23.60 -4.09
C SER A 16 -10.09 22.75 -3.67
N GLN A 17 -11.27 23.37 -3.55
CA GLN A 17 -12.51 22.64 -3.27
C GLN A 17 -12.84 21.62 -4.37
N LEU A 18 -12.65 21.99 -5.64
CA LEU A 18 -12.87 21.07 -6.75
C LEU A 18 -11.91 19.86 -6.69
N LEU A 19 -10.63 20.11 -6.44
CA LEU A 19 -9.62 19.06 -6.28
C LEU A 19 -9.88 18.17 -5.06
N ASN A 20 -10.50 18.70 -4.00
CA ASN A 20 -10.86 17.90 -2.82
C ASN A 20 -11.86 16.78 -3.16
N TYR A 21 -12.70 16.93 -4.19
CA TYR A 21 -13.57 15.85 -4.66
C TYR A 21 -12.80 14.68 -5.29
N LEU A 22 -11.55 14.89 -5.71
CA LEU A 22 -10.69 13.84 -6.26
C LEU A 22 -9.95 13.05 -5.18
N GLN A 23 -9.91 13.52 -3.93
CA GLN A 23 -9.21 12.83 -2.83
C GLN A 23 -9.65 11.37 -2.64
N PRO A 24 -10.96 11.03 -2.66
CA PRO A 24 -11.39 9.63 -2.52
C PRO A 24 -10.92 8.75 -3.69
N LEU A 25 -10.88 9.31 -4.91
CA LEU A 25 -10.36 8.61 -6.09
C LEU A 25 -8.84 8.43 -6.00
N ALA A 26 -8.11 9.45 -5.54
CA ALA A 26 -6.67 9.34 -5.32
C ALA A 26 -6.33 8.27 -4.27
N LEU A 27 -7.05 8.22 -3.14
CA LEU A 27 -6.88 7.17 -2.13
C LEU A 27 -7.27 5.79 -2.64
N LEU A 28 -8.33 5.68 -3.46
CA LEU A 28 -8.69 4.41 -4.11
C LEU A 28 -7.60 3.96 -5.09
N GLY A 29 -7.07 4.88 -5.90
CA GLY A 29 -5.98 4.62 -6.83
C GLY A 29 -4.70 4.16 -6.12
N ALA A 30 -4.33 4.81 -5.01
CA ALA A 30 -3.19 4.42 -4.19
C ALA A 30 -3.36 2.98 -3.64
N ARG A 31 -4.54 2.68 -3.08
CA ARG A 31 -4.87 1.34 -2.57
C ARG A 31 -4.83 0.29 -3.68
N PHE A 32 -5.43 0.58 -4.83
CA PHE A 32 -5.48 -0.34 -5.96
C PHE A 32 -4.09 -0.62 -6.54
N TYR A 33 -3.29 0.43 -6.78
CA TYR A 33 -1.96 0.26 -7.36
C TYR A 33 -1.05 -0.58 -6.48
N VAL A 34 -0.97 -0.24 -5.18
CA VAL A 34 -0.14 -1.01 -4.24
C VAL A 34 -0.67 -2.44 -4.11
N ALA A 35 -1.98 -2.61 -3.94
CA ALA A 35 -2.55 -3.94 -3.82
C ALA A 35 -2.28 -4.81 -5.05
N TRP A 36 -2.39 -4.27 -6.26
CA TRP A 36 -2.07 -4.99 -7.48
C TRP A 36 -0.62 -5.47 -7.51
N VAL A 37 0.33 -4.61 -7.15
CA VAL A 37 1.76 -4.96 -7.10
C VAL A 37 2.01 -6.13 -6.14
N PHE A 38 1.57 -6.01 -4.89
CA PHE A 38 1.81 -7.06 -3.88
C PHE A 38 1.07 -8.36 -4.22
N PHE A 39 -0.16 -8.26 -4.73
CA PHE A 39 -0.93 -9.44 -5.12
C PHE A 39 -0.29 -10.18 -6.30
N ALA A 40 0.20 -9.44 -7.30
CA ALA A 40 0.94 -10.03 -8.41
C ALA A 40 2.26 -10.69 -7.96
N SER A 41 2.97 -10.09 -7.00
CA SER A 41 4.14 -10.70 -6.34
C SER A 41 3.78 -12.03 -5.68
N GLY A 42 2.73 -12.05 -4.86
CA GLY A 42 2.27 -13.27 -4.18
C GLY A 42 1.83 -14.38 -5.14
N LEU A 43 1.15 -14.03 -6.24
CA LEU A 43 0.80 -15.01 -7.28
C LEU A 43 2.04 -15.59 -7.98
N THR A 44 3.09 -14.77 -8.16
CA THR A 44 4.35 -15.23 -8.75
C THR A 44 5.00 -16.27 -7.84
N LYS A 45 4.97 -16.06 -6.52
CA LYS A 45 5.47 -17.04 -5.53
C LYS A 45 4.71 -18.35 -5.55
N LEU A 46 3.38 -18.30 -5.68
CA LEU A 46 2.58 -19.53 -5.78
C LEU A 46 2.78 -20.31 -7.08
N ARG A 47 3.15 -19.63 -8.17
CA ARG A 47 3.33 -20.29 -9.47
C ARG A 47 4.56 -21.19 -9.50
N ASP A 48 5.59 -20.85 -8.73
CA ASP A 48 6.81 -21.62 -8.59
C ASP A 48 7.26 -21.61 -7.12
N TRP A 49 6.67 -22.53 -6.35
CA TRP A 49 6.89 -22.59 -4.91
C TRP A 49 8.31 -23.08 -4.56
N ASP A 50 8.85 -24.02 -5.33
CA ASP A 50 10.21 -24.52 -5.12
C ASP A 50 11.25 -23.41 -5.34
N SER A 51 11.09 -22.60 -6.41
CA SER A 51 11.91 -21.41 -6.60
C SER A 51 11.72 -20.38 -5.49
N THR A 52 10.50 -20.25 -4.95
CA THR A 52 10.25 -19.33 -3.83
C THR A 52 11.01 -19.77 -2.59
N LEU A 53 10.92 -21.05 -2.21
CA LEU A 53 11.65 -21.58 -1.07
C LEU A 53 13.16 -21.41 -1.25
N PHE A 54 13.69 -21.73 -2.43
CA PHE A 54 15.10 -21.54 -2.75
C PHE A 54 15.54 -20.07 -2.59
N LEU A 55 14.76 -19.10 -3.09
CA LEU A 55 15.07 -17.68 -2.91
C LEU A 55 15.04 -17.27 -1.43
N PHE A 56 14.10 -17.80 -0.65
CA PHE A 56 14.05 -17.52 0.78
C PHE A 56 15.21 -18.15 1.56
N GLU A 57 15.72 -19.29 1.12
CA GLU A 57 16.84 -20.01 1.75
C GLU A 57 18.19 -19.36 1.41
N GLU A 58 18.42 -19.06 0.13
CA GLU A 58 19.75 -18.72 -0.38
C GLU A 58 19.95 -17.21 -0.58
N GLU A 59 18.90 -16.47 -0.93
CA GLU A 59 19.01 -15.06 -1.33
C GLU A 59 18.44 -14.09 -0.29
N TYR A 60 17.31 -14.44 0.34
CA TYR A 60 16.68 -13.58 1.33
C TYR A 60 17.19 -13.84 2.74
N SER A 61 17.87 -12.84 3.30
CA SER A 61 18.34 -12.86 4.69
C SER A 61 17.19 -12.57 5.66
N VAL A 62 16.62 -13.61 6.27
CA VAL A 62 15.54 -13.53 7.27
C VAL A 62 15.99 -14.06 8.65
N PRO A 63 16.73 -13.26 9.45
CA PRO A 63 17.51 -13.78 10.58
C PRO A 63 16.70 -14.23 11.81
N PHE A 64 15.41 -13.90 11.88
CA PHE A 64 14.60 -14.12 13.09
C PHE A 64 13.72 -15.36 13.06
N ILE A 65 13.45 -15.90 11.87
CA ILE A 65 12.51 -17.02 11.68
C ILE A 65 13.06 -17.97 10.61
N PRO A 66 12.65 -19.25 10.62
CA PRO A 66 12.97 -20.17 9.53
C PRO A 66 12.52 -19.61 8.17
N PHE A 67 13.32 -19.86 7.13
CA PHE A 67 13.08 -19.30 5.80
C PHE A 67 11.74 -19.78 5.21
N GLU A 68 11.32 -21.00 5.52
CA GLU A 68 10.04 -21.56 5.09
C GLU A 68 8.89 -20.77 5.70
N LEU A 69 8.97 -20.48 7.00
CA LEU A 69 7.95 -19.68 7.68
C LEU A 69 7.91 -18.25 7.11
N ALA A 70 9.07 -17.67 6.81
CA ALA A 70 9.13 -16.37 6.14
C ALA A 70 8.48 -16.40 4.74
N ALA A 71 8.72 -17.46 3.96
CA ALA A 71 8.12 -17.65 2.65
C ALA A 71 6.59 -17.75 2.72
N TYR A 72 6.07 -18.54 3.67
CA TYR A 72 4.62 -18.66 3.89
C TYR A 72 4.00 -17.34 4.35
N LEU A 73 4.59 -16.68 5.35
CA LEU A 73 4.06 -15.41 5.88
C LEU A 73 4.12 -14.29 4.85
N GLY A 74 5.23 -14.19 4.11
CA GLY A 74 5.42 -13.21 3.05
C GLY A 74 4.39 -13.39 1.94
N THR A 75 4.21 -14.63 1.47
CA THR A 75 3.24 -14.96 0.40
C THR A 75 1.80 -14.76 0.87
N ALA A 76 1.46 -15.18 2.10
CA ALA A 76 0.12 -14.96 2.66
C ALA A 76 -0.18 -13.47 2.84
N GLY A 77 0.79 -12.68 3.32
CA GLY A 77 0.68 -11.23 3.44
C GLY A 77 0.43 -10.56 2.09
N GLU A 78 1.15 -10.98 1.06
CA GLU A 78 1.00 -10.49 -0.32
C GLU A 78 -0.31 -10.90 -0.99
N LEU A 79 -0.98 -11.95 -0.54
CA LEU A 79 -2.25 -12.39 -1.16
C LEU A 79 -3.48 -11.87 -0.40
N ILE A 80 -3.42 -11.81 0.93
CA ILE A 80 -4.58 -11.50 1.77
C ILE A 80 -4.71 -9.99 2.00
N LEU A 81 -3.62 -9.31 2.38
CA LEU A 81 -3.67 -7.91 2.76
C LEU A 81 -4.05 -6.97 1.59
N PRO A 82 -3.62 -7.21 0.34
CA PRO A 82 -4.07 -6.42 -0.80
C PRO A 82 -5.58 -6.45 -1.03
N ILE A 83 -6.23 -7.59 -0.77
CA ILE A 83 -7.68 -7.72 -0.90
C ILE A 83 -8.38 -6.81 0.10
N LEU A 84 -7.95 -6.85 1.37
CA LEU A 84 -8.45 -5.94 2.41
C LEU A 84 -8.24 -4.47 2.03
N LEU A 85 -7.06 -4.15 1.48
CA LEU A 85 -6.69 -2.80 1.07
C LEU A 85 -7.60 -2.27 -0.06
N ILE A 86 -7.82 -3.03 -1.14
CA ILE A 86 -8.70 -2.63 -2.26
C ILE A 86 -10.13 -2.41 -1.79
N LEU A 87 -10.68 -3.37 -1.03
CA LEU A 87 -12.02 -3.25 -0.48
C LEU A 87 -12.13 -2.06 0.49
N GLY A 88 -10.98 -1.62 1.04
CA GLY A 88 -10.95 -0.61 2.09
C GLY A 88 -11.65 -1.12 3.33
N LEU A 89 -11.42 -2.40 3.66
CA LEU A 89 -11.89 -3.07 4.86
C LEU A 89 -10.71 -3.18 5.83
N ALA A 90 -10.86 -2.65 7.04
CA ALA A 90 -9.76 -2.50 8.00
C ALA A 90 -8.51 -1.89 7.33
N SER A 91 -8.69 -0.81 6.54
CA SER A 91 -7.67 -0.39 5.57
C SER A 91 -6.33 -0.03 6.21
N ARG A 92 -6.34 0.52 7.43
CA ARG A 92 -5.13 0.86 8.19
C ARG A 92 -4.35 -0.39 8.57
N PHE A 93 -5.05 -1.46 8.97
CA PHE A 93 -4.45 -2.74 9.28
C PHE A 93 -3.81 -3.36 8.02
N GLY A 94 -4.54 -3.40 6.91
CA GLY A 94 -4.02 -3.88 5.63
C GLY A 94 -2.79 -3.09 5.16
N ALA A 95 -2.83 -1.76 5.28
CA ALA A 95 -1.72 -0.90 4.89
C ALA A 95 -0.49 -1.10 5.79
N LEU A 96 -0.65 -1.17 7.12
CA LEU A 96 0.45 -1.43 8.05
C LEU A 96 1.09 -2.80 7.79
N GLY A 97 0.28 -3.84 7.59
CA GLY A 97 0.79 -5.17 7.27
C GLY A 97 1.60 -5.17 5.98
N LEU A 98 1.11 -4.52 4.92
CA LEU A 98 1.86 -4.38 3.66
C LEU A 98 3.11 -3.50 3.82
N THR A 99 3.10 -2.50 4.71
CA THR A 99 4.32 -1.75 5.03
C THR A 99 5.38 -2.66 5.63
N VAL A 100 5.01 -3.58 6.53
CA VAL A 100 5.95 -4.56 7.09
C VAL A 100 6.50 -5.46 5.98
N VAL A 101 5.64 -6.03 5.13
CA VAL A 101 6.07 -6.87 4.00
C VAL A 101 7.00 -6.09 3.05
N ASN A 102 6.68 -4.83 2.75
CA ASN A 102 7.49 -3.95 1.90
C ASN A 102 8.88 -3.71 2.48
N ILE A 103 8.97 -3.42 3.79
CA ILE A 103 10.25 -3.20 4.47
C ILE A 103 11.06 -4.48 4.47
N VAL A 104 10.44 -5.61 4.86
CA VAL A 104 11.09 -6.93 4.89
C VAL A 104 11.67 -7.27 3.53
N ALA A 105 10.93 -7.08 2.44
CA ALA A 105 11.40 -7.35 1.08
C ALA A 105 12.66 -6.54 0.69
N VAL A 106 12.77 -5.30 1.17
CA VAL A 106 13.96 -4.46 0.91
C VAL A 106 15.14 -4.88 1.77
N VAL A 107 14.93 -5.13 3.07
CA VAL A 107 16.03 -5.43 4.00
C VAL A 107 16.52 -6.87 3.91
N SER A 108 15.70 -7.79 3.39
CA SER A 108 16.08 -9.18 3.21
C SER A 108 16.99 -9.40 1.99
N LEU A 109 17.01 -8.46 1.04
CA LEU A 109 17.89 -8.50 -0.12
C LEU A 109 19.13 -7.65 0.10
N THR A 110 20.31 -8.28 0.08
CA THR A 110 21.60 -7.59 0.28
C THR A 110 21.87 -6.58 -0.83
N GLU A 111 21.60 -6.95 -2.09
CA GLU A 111 21.88 -6.15 -3.27
C GLU A 111 20.59 -5.90 -4.08
N ILE A 112 19.82 -4.90 -3.67
CA ILE A 112 18.60 -4.50 -4.38
C ILE A 112 18.92 -3.56 -5.55
N ALA A 113 18.41 -3.88 -6.74
CA ALA A 113 18.53 -2.98 -7.88
C ALA A 113 17.92 -1.60 -7.58
N PRO A 114 18.57 -0.47 -7.95
CA PRO A 114 18.07 0.87 -7.60
C PRO A 114 16.62 1.13 -8.04
N ALA A 115 16.23 0.62 -9.22
CA ALA A 115 14.87 0.74 -9.74
C ALA A 115 13.82 0.03 -8.85
N ALA A 116 14.17 -1.14 -8.30
CA ALA A 116 13.31 -1.86 -7.38
C ALA A 116 13.20 -1.11 -6.04
N LEU A 117 14.33 -0.60 -5.51
CA LEU A 117 14.32 0.21 -4.29
C LEU A 117 13.44 1.46 -4.42
N TYR A 118 13.55 2.21 -5.53
CA TYR A 118 12.68 3.36 -5.76
C TYR A 118 11.20 2.98 -5.83
N SER A 119 10.90 1.80 -6.37
CA SER A 119 9.52 1.29 -6.41
C SER A 119 9.01 1.01 -4.99
N HIS A 120 9.81 0.36 -4.14
CA HIS A 120 9.47 0.13 -2.73
C HIS A 120 9.31 1.42 -1.91
N VAL A 121 10.07 2.48 -2.24
CA VAL A 121 9.87 3.81 -1.65
C VAL A 121 8.51 4.38 -2.05
N ILE A 122 8.15 4.33 -3.33
CA ILE A 122 6.85 4.80 -3.83
C ILE A 122 5.71 4.03 -3.17
N TRP A 123 5.79 2.70 -3.14
CA TRP A 123 4.77 1.87 -2.50
C TRP A 123 4.66 2.16 -1.00
N GLY A 124 5.79 2.33 -0.31
CA GLY A 124 5.83 2.73 1.09
C GLY A 124 5.15 4.09 1.35
N LEU A 125 5.38 5.08 0.50
CA LEU A 125 4.73 6.40 0.61
C LEU A 125 3.21 6.32 0.39
N LEU A 126 2.76 5.52 -0.58
CA LEU A 126 1.34 5.30 -0.83
C LEU A 126 0.66 4.54 0.33
N LEU A 127 1.34 3.52 0.88
CA LEU A 127 0.87 2.83 2.08
C LEU A 127 0.78 3.78 3.28
N LEU A 128 1.80 4.61 3.50
CA LEU A 128 1.81 5.63 4.55
C LEU A 128 0.63 6.60 4.38
N GLN A 129 0.33 7.01 3.15
CA GLN A 129 -0.85 7.81 2.87
C GLN A 129 -2.14 7.10 3.34
N VAL A 130 -2.31 5.82 3.03
CA VAL A 130 -3.49 5.05 3.49
C VAL A 130 -3.51 4.90 5.02
N VAL A 131 -2.35 4.74 5.66
CA VAL A 131 -2.25 4.70 7.14
C VAL A 131 -2.70 6.02 7.75
N LEU A 132 -2.20 7.15 7.25
CA LEU A 132 -2.49 8.48 7.80
C LEU A 132 -3.93 8.93 7.54
N PHE A 133 -4.38 8.81 6.29
CA PHE A 133 -5.67 9.33 5.84
C PHE A 133 -6.82 8.31 5.91
N GLY A 134 -6.51 7.02 6.09
CA GLY A 134 -7.49 5.93 6.09
C GLY A 134 -7.98 5.53 4.69
N ALA A 135 -9.08 4.77 4.64
CA ALA A 135 -9.61 4.18 3.41
C ALA A 135 -10.27 5.20 2.44
N GLY A 136 -10.62 6.39 2.94
CA GLY A 136 -11.40 7.38 2.21
C GLY A 136 -12.88 7.01 2.05
N LYS A 137 -13.64 7.86 1.35
CA LYS A 137 -15.12 7.71 1.21
C LYS A 137 -15.54 6.50 0.35
N LEU A 138 -14.68 6.07 -0.57
CA LEU A 138 -14.92 4.92 -1.46
C LEU A 138 -14.36 3.64 -0.85
N SER A 139 -14.92 3.22 0.30
CA SER A 139 -14.43 2.07 1.05
C SER A 139 -15.55 1.35 1.79
N LEU A 140 -15.35 0.06 2.08
CA LEU A 140 -16.26 -0.70 2.94
C LEU A 140 -16.24 -0.18 4.38
N ASP A 141 -15.09 0.27 4.89
CA ASP A 141 -15.00 0.91 6.22
C ASP A 141 -15.97 2.10 6.35
N GLN A 142 -16.04 2.96 5.31
CA GLN A 142 -16.98 4.08 5.30
C GLN A 142 -18.44 3.61 5.17
N LEU A 143 -18.72 2.62 4.32
CA LEU A 143 -20.08 2.07 4.17
C LEU A 143 -20.60 1.48 5.49
N ILE A 144 -19.77 0.71 6.18
CA ILE A 144 -20.08 0.13 7.50
C ILE A 144 -20.33 1.25 8.51
N ARG A 145 -19.43 2.25 8.57
CA ARG A 145 -19.59 3.40 9.47
C ARG A 145 -20.92 4.13 9.27
N THR A 146 -21.35 4.34 8.02
CA THR A 146 -22.63 5.01 7.72
C THR A 146 -23.87 4.19 8.06
N LYS A 147 -23.75 2.85 8.14
CA LYS A 147 -24.88 1.97 8.51
C LYS A 147 -25.01 1.78 10.02
N LEU A 148 -23.93 1.99 10.76
CA LEU A 148 -23.89 1.83 12.23
C LEU A 148 -24.14 3.14 12.99
N SER A 149 -24.20 4.27 12.29
CA SER A 149 -24.56 5.60 12.83
C SER A 149 -26.04 5.90 12.63
#